data_AF-A0A1J5B4I0-F1
#
_entry.id   AF-A0A1J5B4I0-F1
#
_cell.length_a   1.000
_cell.length_b   1.000
_cell.length_c   1.000
_cell.angle_alpha   90.00
_cell.angle_beta   90.00
_cell.angle_gamma   90.00
#
_symmetry.space_group_name_H-M   'P 1'
#
loop_
_entity.id
_entity.type
_entity.pdbx_description
1 polymer ?
#
loop_
_entity_poly.entity_id
_entity_poly.type
_entity_poly.pdbx_seq_one_letter_code
_entity_poly.pdbx_strand_id
1 'polypeptide(L)'
;MDVNKQTKLTFKGVDILNVNFKAISPREGEVKIDIKCDTKVFYPSDHKNLFKIVMDIELKDIRFFEISVTAVGTFELDSELDENLRKIFVNSNAPAIMFPYIRSFISTLTANLGSVVGTLVIPTQFFKGELEVIKE
;
A
#
# COMPACT_ATOMS: atom_id res chain seq x y z
N MET A 1 -0.22 36.09 -19.62
CA MET A 1 -1.04 34.92 -19.24
C MET A 1 -0.33 34.27 -18.07
N ASP A 2 -0.77 34.56 -16.85
CA ASP A 2 -0.26 33.84 -15.68
C ASP A 2 -0.81 32.42 -15.73
N VAL A 3 0.07 31.47 -16.07
CA VAL A 3 -0.26 30.05 -15.99
C VAL A 3 -0.26 29.71 -14.51
N ASN A 4 -1.45 29.60 -13.91
CA ASN A 4 -1.60 29.16 -12.53
C ASN A 4 -0.78 27.88 -12.30
N LYS A 5 0.12 27.91 -11.32
CA LYS A 5 0.99 26.79 -10.96
C LYS A 5 0.11 25.64 -10.45
N GLN A 6 -0.07 24.59 -11.24
CA GLN A 6 -0.85 23.42 -10.85
C GLN A 6 -0.14 22.72 -9.69
N THR A 7 -0.85 22.51 -8.59
CA THR A 7 -0.38 21.76 -7.42
C THR A 7 0.02 20.34 -7.80
N LYS A 8 1.25 19.92 -7.48
CA LYS A 8 1.76 18.58 -7.82
C LYS A 8 1.89 17.69 -6.58
N LEU A 9 1.26 16.52 -6.67
CA LEU A 9 1.61 15.35 -5.87
C LEU A 9 2.56 14.50 -6.70
N THR A 10 3.78 14.29 -6.23
CA THR A 10 4.79 13.48 -6.90
C THR A 10 4.96 12.15 -6.19
N PHE A 11 4.73 11.05 -6.91
CA PHE A 11 5.04 9.71 -6.44
C PHE A 11 6.49 9.36 -6.78
N LYS A 12 7.30 9.02 -5.77
CA LYS A 12 8.74 8.72 -5.95
C LYS A 12 9.01 7.22 -6.13
N GLY A 13 8.15 6.37 -5.61
CA GLY A 13 8.32 4.92 -5.69
C GLY A 13 7.70 4.19 -4.49
N VAL A 14 7.72 2.86 -4.56
CA VAL A 14 7.33 1.95 -3.49
C VAL A 14 8.48 0.99 -3.21
N ASP A 15 8.80 0.87 -1.94
CA ASP A 15 9.76 -0.11 -1.43
C ASP A 15 9.02 -1.18 -0.63
N ILE A 16 9.33 -2.46 -0.89
CA ILE A 16 8.84 -3.57 -0.08
C ILE A 16 9.84 -3.78 1.06
N LEU A 17 9.43 -3.51 2.30
CA LEU A 17 10.31 -3.58 3.46
C LEU A 17 10.35 -4.95 4.10
N ASN A 18 9.22 -5.64 4.12
CA ASN A 18 9.11 -6.96 4.72
C ASN A 18 8.14 -7.83 3.93
N VAL A 19 8.51 -9.09 3.77
CA VAL A 19 7.66 -10.14 3.20
C VAL A 19 7.81 -11.37 4.06
N ASN A 20 6.72 -11.82 4.65
CA ASN A 20 6.64 -13.12 5.28
C ASN A 20 5.70 -14.00 4.46
N PHE A 21 6.13 -15.22 4.18
CA PHE A 21 5.30 -16.25 3.60
C PHE A 21 5.47 -17.53 4.42
N LYS A 22 4.34 -18.12 4.79
CA LYS A 22 4.28 -19.41 5.46
C LYS A 22 3.27 -20.31 4.74
N ALA A 23 3.77 -21.41 4.19
CA ALA A 23 2.94 -22.52 3.76
C ALA A 23 2.53 -23.36 4.98
N ILE A 24 1.24 -23.66 5.11
CA ILE A 24 0.69 -24.51 6.16
C ILE A 24 0.43 -25.91 5.60
N SER A 25 -0.25 -25.99 4.46
CA SER A 25 -0.52 -27.25 3.75
C SER A 25 -0.67 -27.00 2.24
N PRO A 26 -0.51 -28.03 1.40
CA PRO A 26 -0.79 -27.91 -0.03
C PRO A 26 -2.22 -27.42 -0.27
N ARG A 27 -2.40 -26.53 -1.24
CA ARG A 27 -3.72 -26.02 -1.60
C ARG A 27 -4.57 -27.15 -2.20
N GLU A 28 -5.69 -27.44 -1.54
CA GLU A 28 -6.70 -28.38 -2.02
C GLU A 28 -8.08 -27.72 -2.00
N GLY A 29 -8.76 -27.74 -3.14
CA GLY A 29 -10.12 -27.18 -3.27
C GLY A 29 -10.19 -25.65 -3.24
N GLU A 30 -11.33 -25.14 -2.77
CA GLU A 30 -11.63 -23.71 -2.77
C GLU A 30 -10.93 -22.98 -1.62
N VAL A 31 -10.27 -21.87 -1.95
CA VAL A 31 -9.51 -21.04 -1.00
C VAL A 31 -10.35 -19.83 -0.61
N LYS A 32 -10.52 -19.63 0.69
CA LYS A 32 -11.22 -18.47 1.25
C LYS A 32 -10.17 -17.54 1.87
N ILE A 33 -9.77 -16.54 1.09
CA ILE A 33 -8.72 -15.61 1.47
C ILE A 33 -9.33 -14.50 2.33
N ASP A 34 -8.88 -14.42 3.58
CA ASP A 34 -9.06 -13.23 4.42
C ASP A 34 -7.99 -12.21 4.04
N ILE A 35 -8.42 -10.98 3.75
CA ILE A 35 -7.56 -9.90 3.29
C ILE A 35 -7.69 -8.75 4.27
N LYS A 36 -6.58 -8.37 4.89
CA LYS A 36 -6.49 -7.17 5.70
C LYS A 36 -5.49 -6.22 5.07
N CYS A 37 -5.84 -4.95 5.03
CA CYS A 37 -4.97 -3.88 4.57
C CYS A 37 -5.07 -2.77 5.59
N ASP A 38 -4.00 -2.56 6.33
CA ASP A 38 -3.83 -1.43 7.23
C ASP A 38 -2.97 -0.38 6.55
N THR A 39 -3.34 0.88 6.69
CA THR A 39 -2.66 1.98 5.99
C THR A 39 -2.45 3.14 6.94
N LYS A 40 -1.20 3.59 7.00
CA LYS A 40 -0.76 4.65 7.89
C LYS A 40 0.05 5.68 7.12
N VAL A 41 0.19 6.87 7.71
CA VAL A 41 1.04 7.93 7.18
C VAL A 41 2.18 8.24 8.16
N PHE A 42 3.36 8.46 7.61
CA PHE A 42 4.52 8.94 8.32
C PHE A 42 5.01 10.25 7.70
N TYR A 43 5.33 11.24 8.54
CA TYR A 43 5.87 12.53 8.12
C TYR A 43 7.28 12.67 8.66
N PRO A 44 8.32 12.56 7.80
CA PRO A 44 9.71 12.73 8.24
C PRO A 44 9.96 14.14 8.78
N SER A 45 10.62 14.22 9.95
CA SER A 45 10.93 15.49 10.62
C SER A 45 11.92 16.37 9.84
N ASP A 46 12.78 15.78 9.02
CA ASP A 46 13.82 16.43 8.22
C ASP A 46 13.32 17.00 6.88
N HIS A 47 12.15 16.55 6.38
CA HIS A 47 11.63 16.91 5.07
C HIS A 47 10.12 17.25 5.09
N LYS A 48 9.79 18.53 5.31
CA LYS A 48 8.40 19.04 5.45
C LYS A 48 7.44 18.73 4.29
N ASN A 49 7.97 18.57 3.08
CA ASN A 49 7.19 18.33 1.87
C ASN A 49 7.05 16.84 1.54
N LEU A 50 7.82 15.99 2.22
CA LEU A 50 7.82 14.55 2.02
C LEU A 50 6.85 13.91 3.00
N PHE A 51 6.14 12.89 2.55
CA PHE A 51 5.42 11.99 3.43
C PHE A 51 5.51 10.57 2.88
N LYS A 52 5.33 9.61 3.77
CA LYS A 52 5.37 8.19 3.44
C LYS A 52 4.04 7.55 3.78
N ILE A 53 3.52 6.75 2.86
CA ILE A 53 2.40 5.87 3.13
C ILE A 53 2.97 4.50 3.47
N VAL A 54 2.61 3.97 4.63
CA VAL A 54 2.98 2.62 5.06
C VAL A 54 1.73 1.76 4.89
N MET A 55 1.86 0.65 4.16
CA MET A 55 0.79 -0.33 3.99
C MET A 55 1.24 -1.69 4.49
N ASP A 56 0.48 -2.22 5.43
CA ASP A 56 0.61 -3.59 5.92
C ASP A 56 -0.55 -4.41 5.36
N ILE A 57 -0.23 -5.39 4.51
CA ILE A 57 -1.20 -6.28 3.89
C ILE A 57 -1.01 -7.68 4.44
N GLU A 58 -2.07 -8.26 4.99
CA GLU A 58 -2.14 -9.66 5.39
C GLU A 58 -3.11 -10.41 4.49
N LEU A 59 -2.67 -11.57 3.98
CA LEU A 59 -3.48 -12.49 3.19
C LEU A 59 -3.36 -13.86 3.81
N LYS A 60 -4.48 -14.46 4.18
CA LYS A 60 -4.45 -15.80 4.77
C LYS A 60 -5.64 -16.64 4.35
N ASP A 61 -5.37 -17.92 4.13
CA ASP A 61 -6.36 -18.98 4.34
C ASP A 61 -5.81 -19.85 5.47
N ILE A 62 -6.53 -19.92 6.58
CA ILE A 62 -6.10 -20.59 7.82
C ILE A 62 -5.68 -22.05 7.59
N ARG A 63 -6.12 -22.68 6.50
CA ARG A 63 -5.78 -24.06 6.15
C ARG A 63 -4.48 -24.16 5.36
N PHE A 64 -4.15 -23.16 4.54
CA PHE A 64 -3.17 -23.33 3.45
C PHE A 64 -1.96 -22.42 3.57
N PHE A 65 -2.15 -21.14 3.86
CA PHE A 65 -1.03 -20.19 3.87
C PHE A 65 -1.32 -18.91 4.65
N GLU A 66 -0.23 -18.25 5.02
CA GLU A 66 -0.20 -16.88 5.54
C GLU A 66 0.85 -16.08 4.76
N ILE A 67 0.47 -14.89 4.31
CA ILE A 67 1.37 -13.92 3.67
C ILE A 67 1.19 -12.58 4.40
N SER A 68 2.28 -11.96 4.80
CA SER A 68 2.28 -10.55 5.21
C SER A 68 3.29 -9.76 4.40
N VAL A 69 2.89 -8.56 3.98
CA VAL A 69 3.73 -7.64 3.21
C VAL A 69 3.65 -6.26 3.84
N THR A 70 4.79 -5.69 4.18
CA THR A 70 4.92 -4.29 4.58
C THR A 70 5.59 -3.52 3.45
N ALA A 71 4.92 -2.49 2.95
CA ALA A 71 5.41 -1.65 1.87
C ALA A 71 5.38 -0.17 2.28
N VAL A 72 6.29 0.61 1.73
CA VAL A 72 6.38 2.05 1.94
C VAL A 72 6.40 2.78 0.61
N GLY A 73 5.42 3.66 0.41
CA GLY A 73 5.32 4.55 -0.73
C GLY A 73 5.82 5.93 -0.34
N THR A 74 6.74 6.49 -1.13
CA THR A 74 7.29 7.82 -0.89
C THR A 74 6.63 8.85 -1.80
N PHE A 75 6.15 9.93 -1.20
CA PHE A 75 5.44 11.00 -1.89
C PHE A 75 5.97 12.37 -1.49
N GLU A 76 5.91 13.31 -2.43
CA GLU A 76 6.29 14.70 -2.23
C GLU A 76 5.17 15.63 -2.68
N LEU A 77 4.86 16.63 -1.85
CA LEU A 77 3.88 17.69 -2.14
C LEU A 77 4.58 19.02 -2.37
N ASP A 78 4.04 19.83 -3.28
CA ASP A 78 4.43 21.23 -3.38
C ASP A 78 4.10 22.00 -2.09
N SER A 79 4.96 22.93 -1.70
CA SER A 79 4.93 23.61 -0.40
C SER A 79 3.76 24.58 -0.17
N GLU A 80 2.99 24.92 -1.21
CA GLU A 80 1.88 25.88 -1.14
C GLU A 80 0.55 25.16 -1.44
N LEU A 81 0.02 24.47 -0.43
CA LEU A 81 -1.14 23.61 -0.58
C LEU A 81 -2.20 23.94 0.48
N ASP A 82 -3.44 24.08 0.04
CA ASP A 82 -4.60 24.13 0.93
C ASP A 82 -4.66 22.87 1.81
N GLU A 83 -4.99 23.02 3.09
CA GLU A 83 -4.99 21.91 4.05
C GLU A 83 -5.98 20.80 3.67
N ASN A 84 -7.15 21.15 3.11
CA ASN A 84 -8.13 20.14 2.68
C ASN A 84 -7.60 19.35 1.49
N LEU A 85 -6.98 20.05 0.53
CA LEU A 85 -6.36 19.41 -0.63
C LEU A 85 -5.21 18.49 -0.21
N ARG A 86 -4.39 18.91 0.78
CA ARG A 86 -3.34 18.09 1.38
C ARG A 86 -3.93 16.82 2.00
N LYS A 87 -5.00 16.94 2.79
CA LYS A 87 -5.68 15.78 3.39
C LYS A 87 -6.20 14.80 2.33
N ILE A 88 -6.78 15.29 1.23
CA ILE A 88 -7.25 14.43 0.14
C ILE A 88 -6.08 13.68 -0.51
N PHE A 89 -4.98 14.39 -0.79
CA PHE A 89 -3.80 13.77 -1.40
C PHE A 89 -3.16 12.71 -0.51
N VAL A 90 -2.99 13.00 0.77
CA VAL A 90 -2.36 12.05 1.70
C VAL A 90 -3.28 10.87 1.98
N ASN A 91 -4.56 11.11 2.30
CA ASN A 91 -5.41 10.07 2.87
C ASN A 91 -6.10 9.18 1.84
N SER A 92 -6.30 9.68 0.61
CA SER A 92 -7.02 8.97 -0.45
C SER A 92 -6.13 8.69 -1.64
N ASN A 93 -5.55 9.75 -2.24
CA ASN A 93 -4.89 9.61 -3.53
C ASN A 93 -3.56 8.86 -3.43
N ALA A 94 -2.72 9.17 -2.44
CA ALA A 94 -1.44 8.51 -2.28
C ALA A 94 -1.59 6.99 -2.02
N PRO A 95 -2.46 6.53 -1.10
CA PRO A 95 -2.81 5.13 -0.98
C PRO A 95 -3.32 4.49 -2.28
N ALA A 96 -4.24 5.17 -2.98
CA ALA A 96 -4.79 4.68 -4.24
C ALA A 96 -3.75 4.57 -5.37
N ILE A 97 -2.71 5.41 -5.37
CA ILE A 97 -1.58 5.35 -6.30
C ILE A 97 -0.62 4.22 -5.92
N MET A 98 -0.36 4.03 -4.64
CA MET A 98 0.57 3.01 -4.12
C MET A 98 0.01 1.58 -4.22
N PHE A 99 -1.27 1.39 -3.92
CA PHE A 99 -1.88 0.06 -3.83
C PHE A 99 -1.73 -0.82 -5.08
N PRO A 100 -1.87 -0.30 -6.33
CA PRO A 100 -1.62 -1.07 -7.55
C PRO A 100 -0.23 -1.71 -7.62
N TYR A 101 0.81 -1.06 -7.09
CA TYR A 101 2.17 -1.60 -7.08
C TYR A 101 2.28 -2.80 -6.14
N ILE A 102 1.71 -2.70 -4.95
CA ILE A 102 1.72 -3.79 -3.96
C ILE A 102 0.85 -4.95 -4.45
N ARG A 103 -0.31 -4.65 -5.03
CA ARG A 103 -1.20 -5.64 -5.65
C ARG A 103 -0.49 -6.43 -6.74
N SER A 104 0.27 -5.74 -7.61
CA SER A 104 1.07 -6.37 -8.66
C SER A 104 2.20 -7.23 -8.08
N PHE A 105 2.89 -6.70 -7.06
CA PHE A 105 3.95 -7.42 -6.34
C PHE A 105 3.42 -8.74 -5.75
N ILE A 106 2.30 -8.70 -5.03
CA ILE A 106 1.71 -9.90 -4.42
C ILE A 106 1.25 -10.90 -5.48
N SER A 107 0.63 -10.43 -6.57
CA SER A 107 0.22 -11.31 -7.66
C SER A 107 1.42 -12.03 -8.28
N THR A 108 2.52 -11.30 -8.46
CA THR A 108 3.77 -11.85 -9.00
C THR A 108 4.44 -12.80 -8.01
N LEU A 109 4.52 -12.43 -6.73
CA LEU A 109 5.08 -13.28 -5.68
C LEU A 109 4.33 -14.62 -5.63
N THR A 110 3.01 -14.57 -5.51
CA THR A 110 2.17 -15.75 -5.36
C THR A 110 2.14 -16.63 -6.61
N ALA A 111 2.20 -16.05 -7.81
CA ALA A 111 2.39 -16.80 -9.05
C ALA A 111 3.70 -17.62 -9.06
N ASN A 112 4.75 -17.11 -8.40
CA ASN A 112 6.04 -17.79 -8.30
C ASN A 112 6.15 -18.77 -7.12
N LEU A 113 5.15 -18.86 -6.24
CA LEU A 113 5.09 -19.83 -5.13
C LEU A 113 4.51 -21.20 -5.55
N GLY A 114 4.19 -21.37 -6.82
CA GLY A 114 3.65 -22.62 -7.36
C GLY A 114 2.25 -22.95 -6.84
N SER A 115 1.94 -24.25 -6.75
CA SER A 115 0.60 -24.73 -6.41
C SER A 115 0.22 -24.56 -4.94
N VAL A 116 1.16 -24.26 -4.05
CA VAL A 116 0.90 -24.10 -2.60
C VAL A 116 -0.07 -22.95 -2.32
N VAL A 117 0.03 -21.87 -3.11
CA VAL A 117 -0.85 -20.70 -3.02
C VAL A 117 -1.62 -20.51 -4.32
N GLY A 118 -0.96 -20.70 -5.47
CA GLY A 118 -1.43 -20.23 -6.77
C GLY A 118 -1.38 -18.70 -6.87
N THR A 119 -1.70 -18.16 -8.04
CA THR A 119 -1.72 -16.70 -8.26
C THR A 119 -2.89 -16.07 -7.51
N LEU A 120 -2.60 -15.12 -6.64
CA LEU A 120 -3.61 -14.33 -5.93
C LEU A 120 -3.82 -12.98 -6.60
N VAL A 121 -5.06 -12.68 -6.97
CA VAL A 121 -5.44 -11.35 -7.46
C VAL A 121 -6.26 -10.65 -6.38
N ILE A 122 -5.64 -9.72 -5.66
CA ILE A 122 -6.32 -8.91 -4.65
C ILE A 122 -7.35 -8.01 -5.36
N PRO A 123 -8.58 -7.85 -4.83
CA PRO A 123 -9.53 -6.88 -5.37
C PRO A 123 -9.06 -5.43 -5.19
N THR A 124 -9.61 -4.51 -5.99
CA THR A 124 -9.38 -3.08 -5.82
C THR A 124 -9.90 -2.60 -4.47
N GLN A 125 -9.18 -1.69 -3.82
CA GLN A 125 -9.59 -1.07 -2.57
C GLN A 125 -9.87 0.41 -2.74
N PHE A 126 -10.85 0.91 -1.99
CA PHE A 126 -11.16 2.32 -1.86
C PHE A 126 -10.58 2.83 -0.53
N PHE A 127 -9.74 3.85 -0.59
CA PHE A 127 -9.17 4.48 0.59
C PHE A 127 -10.00 5.72 0.94
N LYS A 128 -10.57 5.74 2.14
CA LYS A 128 -11.38 6.85 2.67
C LYS A 128 -11.12 6.98 4.17
N GLY A 129 -11.32 8.19 4.70
CA GLY A 129 -11.08 8.50 6.11
C GLY A 129 -9.68 9.07 6.33
N GLU A 130 -9.39 9.48 7.55
CA GLU A 130 -8.06 9.96 7.93
C GLU A 130 -7.16 8.78 8.30
N LEU A 131 -5.93 8.78 7.78
CA LEU A 131 -4.95 7.74 8.10
C LEU A 131 -4.37 7.96 9.50
N GLU A 132 -4.07 6.85 10.18
CA GLU A 132 -3.31 6.90 11.42
C GLU A 132 -1.91 7.47 11.15
N VAL A 133 -1.47 8.41 11.98
CA VAL A 133 -0.14 9.01 11.89
C VAL A 133 0.83 8.22 12.77
N ILE A 134 1.88 7.67 12.15
CA ILE A 134 3.00 7.05 12.85
C ILE A 134 3.85 8.17 13.47
N LYS A 135 4.05 8.09 14.78
CA LYS A 135 4.96 8.99 15.51
C LYS A 135 6.37 8.38 15.52
N GLU A 136 7.38 9.24 15.39
CA GLU A 136 8.78 8.88 15.67
C GLU A 136 8.96 8.43 17.12
#